data_AF-A0A352N7V8-F1
#
_entry.id   AF-A0A352N7V8-F1
#
_cell.length_a   1.000
_cell.length_b   1.000
_cell.length_c   1.000
_cell.angle_alpha   90.00
_cell.angle_beta   90.00
_cell.angle_gamma   90.00
#
_symmetry.space_group_name_H-M   'P 1'
#
loop_
_entity.id
_entity.type
_entity.pdbx_description
1 polymer ?
#
loop_
_entity_poly.entity_id
_entity_poly.type
_entity_poly.pdbx_seq_one_letter_code
_entity_poly.pdbx_strand_id
1 'polypeptide(L)' 'MEKRLQSFEVDIVFEGKKYSASYTVSSDVVMVDSSYGYKSAQVDGSKPDMVACWLFQEILQDAKSRGELAT' A
#
# COMPACT_ATOMS: atom_id res chain seq x y z
N MET A 1 -22.35 2.27 16.05
CA MET A 1 -22.15 1.61 14.75
C MET A 1 -20.67 1.71 14.41
N GLU A 2 -19.88 0.70 14.77
CA GLU A 2 -18.49 0.61 14.30
C GLU A 2 -18.52 0.34 12.80
N LYS A 3 -18.19 1.34 11.98
CA LYS A 3 -17.91 1.11 10.57
C LYS A 3 -16.69 0.19 10.52
N ARG A 4 -16.91 -1.11 10.31
CA ARG A 4 -15.82 -2.04 9.96
C ARG A 4 -15.22 -1.53 8.65
N LEU A 5 -14.08 -0.84 8.74
CA LEU A 5 -13.25 -0.58 7.59
C LEU A 5 -12.84 -1.94 7.04
N GLN A 6 -13.21 -2.24 5.80
CA GLN A 6 -12.82 -3.50 5.18
C GLN A 6 -11.34 -3.38 4.81
N SER A 7 -10.52 -4.17 5.47
CA SER A 7 -9.09 -4.31 5.18
C SER A 7 -8.88 -5.38 4.13
N PHE A 8 -8.08 -5.06 3.13
CA PHE A 8 -7.65 -5.93 2.05
C PHE A 8 -6.14 -6.09 2.12
N GLU A 9 -5.61 -7.16 1.55
CA GLU A 9 -4.17 -7.37 1.43
C GLU A 9 -3.73 -7.09 -0.02
N VAL A 10 -2.53 -6.54 -0.16
CA VAL A 10 -1.86 -6.36 -1.44
C VAL A 10 -0.47 -6.97 -1.36
N ASP A 11 -0.16 -7.80 -2.35
CA ASP A 11 1.13 -8.46 -2.52
C ASP A 11 1.84 -7.89 -3.75
N ILE A 12 3.08 -7.45 -3.60
CA ILE A 12 3.91 -7.05 -4.75
C ILE A 12 5.29 -7.72 -4.70
N VAL A 13 5.89 -7.91 -5.87
CA VAL A 13 7.29 -8.31 -5.98
C VAL A 13 8.12 -7.05 -6.19
N PHE A 14 9.05 -6.77 -5.28
CA PHE A 14 9.97 -5.65 -5.35
C PHE A 14 11.40 -6.18 -5.27
N GLU A 15 12.20 -5.91 -6.30
CA GLU A 15 13.59 -6.39 -6.41
C GLU A 15 13.76 -7.91 -6.21
N GLY A 16 12.80 -8.69 -6.72
CA GLY A 16 12.83 -10.15 -6.64
C GLY A 16 12.40 -10.73 -5.29
N LYS A 17 12.03 -9.90 -4.31
CA LYS A 17 11.46 -10.33 -3.02
C LYS A 17 9.95 -10.01 -2.99
N LYS A 18 9.16 -10.91 -2.40
CA LYS A 18 7.72 -10.69 -2.20
C LYS A 18 7.50 -9.87 -0.93
N TYR A 19 6.69 -8.83 -1.04
CA TYR A 19 6.26 -7.98 0.07
C TYR A 19 4.73 -7.93 0.13
N SER A 20 4.20 -7.75 1.33
CA SER A 20 2.75 -7.69 1.59
C SER A 20 2.42 -6.47 2.43
N ALA A 21 1.29 -5.82 2.14
CA ALA A 21 0.75 -4.72 2.91
C ALA A 21 -0.76 -4.84 3.04
N SER A 22 -1.33 -4.14 4.02
CA SER A 22 -2.77 -4.00 4.16
C SER A 22 -3.21 -2.67 3.55
N TYR A 23 -4.36 -2.66 2.89
CA TYR A 23 -5.01 -1.43 2.45
C TYR A 23 -6.48 -1.39 2.81
N THR A 24 -6.99 -0.18 2.99
CA THR A 24 -8.42 0.07 3.22
C THR A 24 -8.91 1.09 2.20
N VAL A 25 -10.19 1.01 1.87
CA VAL A 25 -10.84 1.96 0.96
C VAL A 25 -11.93 2.69 1.73
N SER A 26 -11.85 4.00 1.77
CA SER A 26 -12.85 4.85 2.42
C SER A 26 -13.07 6.11 1.62
N SER A 27 -14.32 6.37 1.20
CA SER A 27 -14.69 7.59 0.45
C SER A 27 -13.78 7.85 -0.75
N ASP A 28 -13.56 6.81 -1.57
CA ASP A 28 -12.66 6.83 -2.74
C ASP A 28 -11.21 7.17 -2.42
N VAL A 29 -10.78 7.00 -1.16
CA VAL A 29 -9.37 7.06 -0.77
C VAL A 29 -8.89 5.67 -0.44
N VAL A 30 -7.82 5.24 -1.10
CA VAL A 30 -7.05 4.06 -0.73
C VAL A 30 -5.99 4.49 0.26
N MET A 31 -5.93 3.80 1.39
CA MET A 31 -4.91 3.96 2.42
C MET A 31 -4.15 2.66 2.55
N VAL A 32 -2.85 2.67 2.29
CA VAL A 32 -1.94 1.53 2.42
C VAL A 32 -1.12 1.70 3.68
N ASP A 33 -1.12 0.67 4.51
CA ASP A 33 -0.34 0.56 5.74
C ASP A 33 0.54 -0.70 5.68
N SER A 34 1.82 -0.54 6.03
CA SER A 34 2.80 -1.61 6.02
C SER A 34 3.88 -1.36 7.07
N SER A 35 4.67 -2.39 7.37
CA SER A 35 5.85 -2.27 8.24
C SER A 35 6.90 -1.26 7.74
N TYR A 36 6.82 -0.83 6.48
CA TYR A 36 7.77 0.07 5.82
C TYR A 36 7.23 1.50 5.69
N GLY A 37 5.98 1.74 6.09
CA GLY A 37 5.35 3.05 6.05
C GLY A 37 3.89 3.02 5.64
N TYR A 38 3.34 4.22 5.53
CA TYR A 38 1.94 4.50 5.23
C TYR A 38 1.83 5.52 4.09
N LYS A 39 0.92 5.29 3.14
CA LYS A 39 0.54 6.26 2.11
C LYS A 39 -0.95 6.18 1.77
N SER A 40 -1.50 7.27 1.27
CA SER A 40 -2.89 7.32 0.83
C SER A 40 -3.07 8.13 -0.44
N ALA A 41 -3.99 7.74 -1.32
CA ALA A 41 -4.35 8.48 -2.52
C ALA A 41 -5.82 8.31 -2.89
N GLN A 42 -6.36 9.29 -3.62
CA GLN A 42 -7.69 9.18 -4.21
C GLN A 42 -7.70 8.19 -5.38
N VAL A 43 -8.82 7.50 -5.51
CA VAL A 43 -9.14 6.56 -6.57
C VAL A 43 -9.85 7.34 -7.68
N ASP A 44 -9.09 8.03 -8.52
CA ASP A 44 -9.63 8.81 -9.65
C ASP A 44 -10.02 7.89 -10.82
N GLY A 45 -11.11 7.13 -10.65
CA GLY A 45 -11.62 6.17 -11.64
C GLY A 45 -10.77 4.90 -11.82
N SER A 46 -9.63 4.81 -11.13
CA SER A 46 -8.78 3.61 -11.09
C SER A 46 -9.37 2.51 -10.20
N LYS A 47 -8.88 1.27 -10.29
CA LYS A 47 -9.28 0.24 -9.32
C LYS A 47 -8.52 0.45 -7.99
N PRO A 48 -9.17 0.35 -6.82
CA PRO A 48 -8.52 0.52 -5.53
C PRO A 48 -7.28 -0.37 -5.33
N ASP A 49 -7.34 -1.60 -5.82
CA ASP A 49 -6.22 -2.56 -5.83
C ASP A 49 -4.98 -2.05 -6.60
N MET A 50 -5.18 -1.42 -7.76
CA MET A 50 -4.06 -0.85 -8.54
C MET A 50 -3.44 0.35 -7.83
N VAL A 51 -4.26 1.22 -7.23
CA VAL A 51 -3.80 2.35 -6.43
C VAL A 51 -3.03 1.85 -5.20
N ALA A 52 -3.53 0.79 -4.55
CA ALA A 52 -2.85 0.16 -3.42
C ALA A 52 -1.49 -0.43 -3.81
N CYS A 53 -1.41 -1.13 -4.95
CA CYS A 53 -0.14 -1.64 -5.47
C CYS A 53 0.87 -0.52 -5.73
N TRP A 54 0.42 0.56 -6.38
CA TRP A 54 1.27 1.69 -6.70
C TRP A 54 1.78 2.40 -5.43
N LEU A 55 0.89 2.71 -4.49
CA LEU A 55 1.27 3.31 -3.21
C LEU A 55 2.21 2.40 -2.42
N PHE A 56 1.97 1.09 -2.42
CA PHE A 56 2.85 0.17 -1.72
C PHE A 56 4.25 0.11 -2.35
N GLN A 57 4.32 0.15 -3.69
CA GLN A 57 5.61 0.23 -4.38
C GLN A 57 6.38 1.50 -4.01
N GLU A 58 5.70 2.66 -3.91
CA GLU A 58 6.36 3.88 -3.46
C GLU A 58 6.84 3.78 -2.01
N ILE A 59 6.05 3.18 -1.11
CA ILE A 59 6.48 2.94 0.28
C ILE A 59 7.78 2.11 0.31
N LEU A 60 7.87 1.06 -0.51
CA LEU A 60 9.09 0.25 -0.60
C LEU A 60 10.26 1.03 -1.22
N GLN A 61 10.03 1.87 -2.22
CA GLN A 61 11.08 2.75 -2.77
C GLN A 61 11.60 3.75 -1.72
N ASP A 62 10.71 4.32 -0.92
CA ASP A 62 11.08 5.22 0.17
C ASP A 62 11.86 4.47 1.25
N ALA A 63 11.41 3.27 1.65
CA ALA A 63 12.10 2.42 2.62
C ALA A 63 13.49 1.97 2.13
N LYS A 64 13.62 1.65 0.84
CA LYS A 64 14.93 1.39 0.22
C LYS A 64 15.85 2.60 0.32
N SER A 65 15.33 3.80 0.00
CA SER A 65 16.11 5.04 0.05
C SER A 65 16.57 5.39 1.46
N ARG A 66 15.83 4.95 2.49
CA ARG A 66 16.22 5.04 3.90
C ARG A 66 17.19 3.94 4.37
N GLY A 67 17.48 2.94 3.54
CA GLY A 67 18.32 1.79 3.89
C GLY A 67 17.62 0.75 4.77
N GLU A 68 16.29 0.78 4.84
CA GLU A 68 15.49 -0.15 5.66
C GLU A 68 15.19 -1.46 4.93
N LEU A 69 15.30 -1.47 3.61
CA LEU A 69 15.24 -2.68 2.80
C LEU A 69 16.67 -3.19 2.57
N ALA A 70 16.95 -4.38 3.09
CA ALA A 70 18.16 -5.10 2.75
C ALA A 70 18.12 -5.50 1.27
N THR A 71 19.03 -4.92 0.47
CA THR A 71 19.41 -5.43 -0.87
C THR A 71 19.80 -6.89 -0.79
#